data_AF-A0A8J4FGV2-F1
#
_entry.id   AF-A0A8J4FGV2-F1
#
_cell.length_a   1.000
_cell.length_b   1.000
_cell.length_c   1.000
_cell.angle_alpha   90.00
_cell.angle_beta   90.00
_cell.angle_gamma   90.00
#
_symmetry.space_group_name_H-M   'P 1'
#
loop_
_entity.id
_entity.type
_entity.pdbx_description
1 polymer ?
#
loop_
_entity_poly.entity_id
_entity_poly.type
_entity_poly.pdbx_seq_one_letter_code
_entity_poly.pdbx_strand_id
1 'polypeptide(L)'
;MSRLAMLRCTCTDLTGPRTTSGNPWKTQRVAIPRRSISTSAGYGSTHQQLKPVRVYAPNDDIGGQLDAEVLTSPGSHVFTVSLKKPFGLVLTERGGSIVVESITPGGHASAAGIVAGDVLLATSARAQVDTGNGALRGQLVLLSTAGEKFSTVAAAIRSNTCSQCNVHLVLERPEGSVKPIS
;
A
#
# COMPACT_ATOMS: atom_id res chain seq x y z
N MET A 1 -22.55 -8.70 5.30
CA MET A 1 -22.96 -7.38 5.86
C MET A 1 -21.82 -6.40 5.62
N SER A 2 -21.82 -5.74 4.46
CA SER A 2 -20.71 -4.90 4.00
C SER A 2 -20.88 -3.47 4.53
N ARG A 3 -19.86 -2.96 5.22
CA ARG A 3 -19.86 -1.58 5.74
C ARG A 3 -19.40 -0.62 4.65
N LEU A 4 -20.36 0.13 4.11
CA LEU A 4 -20.13 1.32 3.30
C LEU A 4 -19.59 2.43 4.22
N ALA A 5 -18.38 2.94 3.96
CA ALA A 5 -17.82 4.06 4.71
C ALA A 5 -17.73 5.31 3.81
N MET A 6 -18.68 6.23 4.00
CA MET A 6 -18.55 7.62 3.54
C MET A 6 -17.65 8.39 4.51
N LEU A 7 -16.58 9.01 4.01
CA LEU A 7 -15.75 9.93 4.81
C LEU A 7 -16.42 11.30 4.90
N ARG A 8 -16.83 11.70 6.11
CA ARG A 8 -17.07 13.09 6.50
C ARG A 8 -15.96 13.54 7.45
N CYS A 9 -15.35 14.69 7.15
CA CYS A 9 -14.31 15.30 7.96
C CYS A 9 -14.94 16.12 9.11
N THR A 10 -14.49 15.86 10.34
CA THR A 10 -14.58 16.81 11.45
C THR A 10 -13.20 16.93 12.06
N CYS A 11 -12.63 18.13 12.02
CA CYS A 11 -11.40 18.46 12.70
C CYS A 11 -11.73 18.76 14.17
N THR A 12 -11.12 18.02 15.09
CA THR A 12 -11.08 18.41 16.50
C THR A 12 -9.63 18.38 16.94
N ASP A 13 -9.15 19.57 17.23
CA ASP A 13 -7.84 19.93 17.76
C ASP A 13 -7.90 19.77 19.29
N LEU A 14 -6.98 19.02 19.90
CA LEU A 14 -6.72 19.10 21.34
C LEU A 14 -5.26 18.78 21.66
N THR A 15 -4.58 19.86 22.02
CA THR A 15 -3.32 19.99 22.75
C THR A 15 -3.44 19.43 24.17
N GLY A 16 -2.36 18.85 24.70
CA GLY A 16 -2.25 18.50 26.13
C GLY A 16 -0.89 17.90 26.53
N PRO A 17 -0.40 18.15 27.76
CA PRO A 17 1.04 18.34 28.02
C PRO A 17 1.80 17.13 28.59
N ARG A 18 3.12 17.32 28.62
CA ARG A 18 4.22 16.42 29.03
C ARG A 18 4.50 16.54 30.54
N THR A 19 4.59 15.43 31.27
CA THR A 19 5.08 15.38 32.67
C THR A 19 5.90 14.11 32.99
N THR A 20 7.19 14.33 33.27
CA THR A 20 8.06 13.85 34.38
C THR A 20 8.22 12.39 34.85
N SER A 21 9.50 12.11 35.17
CA SER A 21 10.06 11.14 36.15
C SER A 21 10.12 9.67 35.70
N GLY A 22 11.15 8.86 35.97
CA GLY A 22 12.31 8.97 36.84
C GLY A 22 12.60 7.61 37.50
N ASN A 23 13.61 6.89 36.97
CA ASN A 23 14.48 5.92 37.69
C ASN A 23 13.88 4.58 38.23
N PRO A 24 14.68 3.61 38.72
CA PRO A 24 15.30 2.52 37.96
C PRO A 24 15.02 1.11 38.58
N TRP A 25 15.69 0.06 38.05
CA TRP A 25 15.90 -1.31 38.59
C TRP A 25 14.69 -2.19 38.97
N LYS A 26 14.51 -3.31 38.24
CA LYS A 26 14.52 -4.68 38.81
C LYS A 26 14.46 -5.75 37.74
N THR A 27 15.57 -6.48 37.63
CA THR A 27 15.70 -7.76 36.96
C THR A 27 14.85 -8.81 37.68
N GLN A 28 13.89 -9.42 36.99
CA GLN A 28 13.25 -10.65 37.45
C GLN A 28 13.25 -11.65 36.29
N ARG A 29 14.24 -12.56 36.31
CA ARG A 29 14.26 -13.72 35.41
C ARG A 29 13.21 -14.71 35.91
N VAL A 30 12.08 -14.79 35.23
CA VAL A 30 11.13 -15.89 35.38
C VAL A 30 11.49 -16.95 34.34
N ALA A 31 11.91 -18.12 34.82
CA ALA A 31 12.13 -19.30 33.99
C ALA A 31 10.78 -19.80 33.47
N ILE A 32 10.59 -19.77 32.15
CA ILE A 32 9.40 -20.31 31.48
C ILE A 32 9.68 -21.78 31.12
N PRO A 33 8.82 -22.73 31.50
CA PRO A 33 8.98 -24.14 31.12
C PRO A 33 8.82 -24.34 29.61
N ARG A 34 9.74 -25.10 29.02
CA ARG A 34 9.67 -25.60 27.64
C ARG A 34 8.43 -26.49 27.47
N ARG A 35 7.36 -25.94 26.89
CA ARG A 35 6.32 -26.75 26.26
C ARG A 35 6.78 -27.13 24.85
N SER A 36 7.12 -28.40 24.70
CA SER A 36 7.22 -29.08 23.41
C SER A 36 5.85 -29.01 22.74
N ILE A 37 5.72 -28.19 21.68
CA ILE A 37 4.53 -28.20 20.84
C ILE A 37 4.74 -29.28 19.78
N SER A 38 3.84 -30.25 19.85
CA SER A 38 3.65 -31.35 18.94
C SER A 38 3.48 -30.86 17.50
N THR A 39 4.20 -31.52 16.61
CA THR A 39 4.03 -31.55 15.17
C THR A 39 2.57 -31.84 14.78
N SER A 40 1.85 -30.83 14.29
CA SER A 40 0.64 -31.05 13.50
C SER A 40 1.02 -31.12 12.03
N ALA A 41 1.04 -32.34 11.52
CA ALA A 41 1.03 -32.65 10.10
C ALA A 41 -0.27 -32.15 9.44
N GLY A 42 -0.16 -31.74 8.17
CA GLY A 42 -1.27 -31.71 7.24
C GLY A 42 -1.97 -30.37 7.08
N TYR A 43 -1.46 -29.54 6.16
CA TYR A 43 -2.23 -28.97 5.05
C TYR A 43 -1.18 -28.39 4.08
N GLY A 44 -1.10 -28.93 2.88
CA GLY A 44 -0.22 -28.43 1.83
C GLY A 44 -0.67 -27.05 1.37
N SER A 45 -0.29 -26.01 2.13
CA SER A 45 -0.21 -24.66 1.61
C SER A 45 0.93 -24.70 0.59
N THR A 46 0.58 -24.72 -0.69
CA THR A 46 1.51 -24.28 -1.73
C THR A 46 1.81 -22.83 -1.40
N HIS A 47 2.82 -22.60 -0.55
CA HIS A 47 3.39 -21.29 -0.33
C HIS A 47 3.98 -20.89 -1.68
N GLN A 48 3.14 -20.24 -2.49
CA GLN A 48 3.57 -19.62 -3.72
C GLN A 48 4.65 -18.64 -3.30
N GLN A 49 5.89 -19.01 -3.58
CA GLN A 49 7.06 -18.31 -3.09
C GLN A 49 7.10 -16.96 -3.80
N LEU A 50 6.73 -15.90 -3.09
CA LEU A 50 6.77 -14.55 -3.61
C LEU A 50 8.22 -14.18 -3.95
N LYS A 51 8.41 -13.50 -5.08
CA LYS A 51 9.72 -13.06 -5.55
C LYS A 51 9.88 -11.55 -5.34
N PRO A 52 10.96 -11.10 -4.67
CA PRO A 52 11.27 -9.68 -4.62
C PRO A 52 11.68 -9.16 -6.00
N VAL A 53 11.10 -8.04 -6.41
CA VAL A 53 11.34 -7.36 -7.68
C VAL A 53 11.47 -5.87 -7.41
N ARG A 54 12.46 -5.23 -8.05
CA ARG A 54 12.61 -3.78 -8.01
C ARG A 54 11.77 -3.15 -9.10
N VAL A 55 10.93 -2.20 -8.73
CA VAL A 55 10.01 -1.50 -9.63
C VAL A 55 10.33 -0.02 -9.65
N TYR A 56 9.94 0.64 -10.74
CA TYR A 56 10.27 2.05 -10.99
C TYR A 56 9.03 2.83 -11.41
N ALA A 57 9.01 4.10 -11.03
CA ALA A 57 8.01 5.08 -11.45
C ALA A 57 8.68 6.43 -11.75
N PRO A 58 8.14 7.25 -12.67
CA PRO A 58 8.64 8.62 -12.88
C PRO A 58 8.58 9.47 -11.61
N ASN A 59 9.59 10.30 -11.39
CA ASN A 59 9.56 11.34 -10.36
C ASN A 59 9.19 12.69 -10.98
N ASP A 60 7.92 13.07 -10.85
CA ASP A 60 7.38 14.29 -11.48
C ASP A 60 7.83 15.59 -10.77
N ASP A 61 8.42 15.52 -9.57
CA ASP A 61 8.82 16.71 -8.81
C ASP A 61 10.21 17.23 -9.21
N ILE A 62 11.18 16.33 -9.39
CA ILE A 62 12.59 16.68 -9.64
C ILE A 62 13.17 16.03 -10.90
N GLY A 63 12.36 15.26 -11.64
CA GLY A 63 12.83 14.39 -12.71
C GLY A 63 13.49 13.11 -12.17
N GLY A 64 13.80 12.17 -13.07
CA GLY A 64 14.38 10.87 -12.71
C GLY A 64 13.33 9.82 -12.37
N GLN A 65 13.69 8.88 -11.49
CA GLN A 65 12.86 7.73 -11.13
C GLN A 65 12.77 7.56 -9.61
N LEU A 66 11.59 7.17 -9.16
CA LEU A 66 11.35 6.56 -7.86
C LEU A 66 11.53 5.06 -8.00
N ASP A 67 12.06 4.41 -6.98
CA ASP A 67 12.15 2.95 -6.93
C ASP A 67 11.61 2.39 -5.62
N ALA A 68 11.15 1.14 -5.68
CA ALA A 68 10.73 0.37 -4.52
C ALA A 68 11.00 -1.11 -4.77
N GLU A 69 11.16 -1.87 -3.69
CA GLU A 69 11.14 -3.33 -3.73
C GLU A 69 9.72 -3.82 -3.40
N VAL A 70 9.19 -4.69 -4.26
CA VAL A 70 7.86 -5.29 -4.11
C VAL A 70 7.96 -6.80 -4.20
N LEU A 71 7.00 -7.49 -3.57
CA LEU A 71 6.85 -8.93 -3.65
C LEU A 71 5.83 -9.26 -4.73
N THR A 72 6.19 -10.17 -5.64
CA THR A 72 5.38 -10.53 -6.81
C THR A 72 5.12 -12.03 -6.87
N SER A 73 3.98 -12.43 -7.43
CA SER A 73 3.70 -13.86 -7.64
C SER A 73 4.46 -14.39 -8.86
N PRO A 74 4.94 -15.65 -8.85
CA PRO A 74 5.53 -16.24 -10.05
C PRO A 74 4.57 -16.23 -11.25
N GLY A 75 5.08 -15.90 -12.44
CA GLY A 75 4.29 -15.87 -13.68
C GLY A 75 3.42 -14.61 -13.86
N SER A 76 3.38 -13.71 -12.87
CA SER A 76 2.59 -12.49 -12.97
C SER A 76 3.25 -11.39 -13.79
N HIS A 77 2.43 -10.50 -14.33
CA HIS A 77 2.88 -9.35 -15.13
C HIS A 77 2.82 -8.07 -14.30
N VAL A 78 3.97 -7.47 -14.02
CA VAL A 78 4.09 -6.22 -13.27
C VAL A 78 4.19 -5.05 -14.23
N PHE A 79 3.40 -4.00 -13.99
CA PHE A 79 3.38 -2.81 -14.84
C PHE A 79 3.11 -1.55 -14.02
N THR A 80 3.63 -0.43 -14.50
CA THR A 80 3.45 0.89 -13.90
C THR A 80 2.51 1.73 -14.76
N VAL A 81 1.56 2.42 -14.12
CA VAL A 81 0.63 3.34 -14.78
C VAL A 81 0.64 4.69 -14.08
N SER A 82 0.56 5.76 -14.85
CA SER A 82 0.48 7.14 -14.36
C SER A 82 -0.93 7.66 -14.57
N LEU A 83 -1.67 7.89 -13.49
CA LEU A 83 -3.09 8.29 -13.57
C LEU A 83 -3.33 9.67 -12.97
N LYS A 84 -4.22 10.45 -13.59
CA LYS A 84 -4.76 11.68 -12.99
C LYS A 84 -6.02 11.39 -12.19
N LYS A 85 -6.33 12.27 -11.24
CA LYS A 85 -7.58 12.23 -10.47
C LYS A 85 -8.72 12.85 -11.29
N PRO A 86 -9.94 12.27 -11.28
CA PRO A 86 -10.34 11.04 -10.60
C PRO A 86 -9.88 9.78 -11.36
N PHE A 87 -9.35 8.78 -10.65
CA PHE A 87 -8.77 7.60 -11.31
C PHE A 87 -9.78 6.74 -12.07
N GLY A 88 -11.03 6.66 -11.57
CA GLY A 88 -12.04 5.77 -12.14
C GLY A 88 -11.82 4.29 -11.80
N LEU A 89 -11.33 3.99 -10.60
CA LEU A 89 -11.16 2.63 -10.08
C LEU A 89 -11.59 2.54 -8.61
N VAL A 90 -11.97 1.34 -8.18
CA VAL A 90 -12.27 1.00 -6.78
C VAL A 90 -11.25 -0.03 -6.31
N LEU A 91 -10.62 0.24 -5.16
CA LEU A 91 -9.69 -0.67 -4.51
C LEU A 91 -10.36 -1.30 -3.29
N THR A 92 -10.09 -2.58 -3.07
CA THR A 92 -10.52 -3.32 -1.87
C THR A 92 -9.33 -4.08 -1.27
N GLU A 93 -9.38 -4.32 0.03
CA GLU A 93 -8.45 -5.23 0.70
C GLU A 93 -8.98 -6.67 0.60
N ARG A 94 -8.14 -7.61 0.18
CA ARG A 94 -8.45 -9.05 0.13
C ARG A 94 -7.20 -9.83 0.51
N GLY A 95 -7.27 -10.62 1.59
CA GLY A 95 -6.17 -11.49 2.01
C GLY A 95 -4.87 -10.76 2.35
N GLY A 96 -4.94 -9.50 2.80
CA GLY A 96 -3.77 -8.66 3.09
C GLY A 96 -3.14 -7.99 1.87
N SER A 97 -3.73 -8.15 0.68
CA SER A 97 -3.35 -7.45 -0.54
C SER A 97 -4.44 -6.45 -0.93
N ILE A 98 -4.05 -5.38 -1.64
CA ILE A 98 -4.99 -4.40 -2.18
C ILE A 98 -5.24 -4.73 -3.64
N VAL A 99 -6.51 -4.96 -4.00
CA VAL A 99 -6.92 -5.46 -5.31
C VAL A 99 -7.88 -4.46 -5.94
N VAL A 100 -7.81 -4.31 -7.26
CA VAL A 100 -8.78 -3.56 -8.05
C VAL A 100 -10.09 -4.35 -8.08
N GLU A 101 -11.11 -3.83 -7.41
CA GLU A 101 -12.44 -4.45 -7.33
C GLU A 101 -13.26 -4.18 -8.60
N SER A 102 -13.26 -2.92 -9.05
CA SER A 102 -14.03 -2.49 -10.21
C SER A 102 -13.41 -1.26 -10.85
N ILE A 103 -13.76 -1.02 -12.11
CA ILE A 103 -13.26 0.08 -12.92
C ILE A 103 -14.44 0.79 -13.56
N THR A 104 -14.40 2.11 -13.55
CA THR A 104 -15.37 2.95 -14.24
C THR A 104 -15.11 2.90 -15.75
N PRO A 105 -16.06 2.44 -16.56
CA PRO A 105 -15.91 2.42 -18.02
C PRO A 105 -15.61 3.83 -18.55
N GLY A 106 -14.62 3.95 -19.44
CA GLY A 106 -14.20 5.23 -20.01
C GLY A 106 -13.40 6.13 -19.05
N GLY A 107 -13.15 5.71 -17.81
CA GLY A 107 -12.30 6.44 -16.87
C GLY A 107 -10.80 6.32 -17.17
N HIS A 108 -9.97 7.10 -16.48
CA HIS A 108 -8.51 7.08 -16.68
C HIS A 108 -7.88 5.70 -16.44
N ALA A 109 -8.34 4.96 -15.42
CA ALA A 109 -7.90 3.59 -15.16
C ALA A 109 -8.23 2.62 -16.30
N SER A 110 -9.44 2.74 -16.86
CA SER A 110 -9.87 1.94 -18.01
C SER A 110 -9.03 2.25 -19.25
N ALA A 111 -8.77 3.53 -19.51
CA ALA A 111 -7.93 3.97 -20.63
C ALA A 111 -6.46 3.51 -20.48
N ALA A 112 -5.98 3.36 -19.25
CA ALA A 112 -4.65 2.83 -18.94
C ALA A 112 -4.57 1.29 -19.00
N GLY A 113 -5.66 0.59 -19.33
CA GLY A 113 -5.68 -0.87 -19.46
C GLY A 113 -5.64 -1.65 -18.14
N ILE A 114 -5.93 -0.99 -17.03
CA ILE A 114 -6.14 -1.65 -15.73
C ILE A 114 -7.42 -2.46 -15.82
N VAL A 115 -7.46 -3.63 -15.17
CA VAL A 115 -8.66 -4.49 -15.09
C VAL A 115 -8.98 -4.86 -13.65
N ALA A 116 -10.23 -5.23 -13.39
CA ALA A 116 -10.60 -5.80 -12.09
C ALA A 116 -9.83 -7.11 -11.85
N GLY A 117 -9.29 -7.27 -10.65
CA GLY A 117 -8.42 -8.39 -10.27
C GLY A 117 -6.93 -8.06 -10.31
N ASP A 118 -6.51 -6.93 -10.91
CA ASP A 118 -5.13 -6.46 -10.78
C ASP A 118 -4.83 -6.13 -9.30
N VAL A 119 -3.64 -6.46 -8.84
CA VAL A 119 -3.18 -6.26 -7.46
C VAL A 119 -2.30 -5.01 -7.42
N LEU A 120 -2.60 -4.07 -6.53
CA LEU A 120 -1.74 -2.92 -6.28
C LEU A 120 -0.52 -3.39 -5.47
N LEU A 121 0.68 -3.12 -6.00
CA LEU A 121 1.95 -3.47 -5.36
C LEU A 121 2.62 -2.25 -4.75
N ALA A 122 2.60 -1.12 -5.44
CA ALA A 122 3.14 0.14 -4.94
C ALA A 122 2.35 1.35 -5.44
N THR A 123 2.43 2.47 -4.72
CA THR A 123 1.84 3.75 -5.13
C THR A 123 2.78 4.91 -4.83
N SER A 124 2.80 5.90 -5.71
CA SER A 124 3.41 7.18 -5.38
C SER A 124 2.69 7.84 -4.20
N ALA A 125 3.46 8.43 -3.29
CA ALA A 125 2.97 9.09 -2.08
C ALA A 125 3.86 10.27 -1.73
N ARG A 126 3.32 11.27 -1.04
CA ARG A 126 4.09 12.37 -0.46
C ARG A 126 4.37 12.08 1.01
N ALA A 127 5.56 11.57 1.30
CA ALA A 127 6.02 11.35 2.65
C ALA A 127 6.38 12.68 3.32
N GLN A 128 5.85 12.93 4.52
CA GLN A 128 6.27 14.07 5.33
C GLN A 128 7.65 13.74 5.90
N VAL A 129 8.69 14.43 5.43
CA VAL A 129 10.04 14.28 5.96
C VAL A 129 10.34 15.50 6.83
N ASP A 130 10.58 15.26 8.12
CA ASP A 130 10.99 16.29 9.07
C ASP A 130 12.39 16.77 8.70
N THR A 131 12.49 17.85 7.92
CA THR A 131 13.78 18.36 7.44
C THR A 131 14.49 19.25 8.49
N GLY A 132 14.14 19.14 9.77
CA GLY A 132 14.75 19.91 10.88
C GLY A 132 14.50 21.42 10.90
N ASN A 133 14.11 22.02 9.76
CA ASN A 133 13.91 23.46 9.57
C ASN A 133 12.43 23.89 9.60
N GLY A 134 11.53 23.06 10.13
CA GLY A 134 10.10 23.38 10.24
C GLY A 134 9.30 23.40 8.93
N ALA A 135 9.96 23.29 7.77
CA ALA A 135 9.31 23.12 6.48
C ALA A 135 9.08 21.63 6.21
N LEU A 136 7.85 21.16 6.45
CA LEU A 136 7.40 19.86 5.98
C LEU A 136 7.20 19.92 4.45
N ARG A 137 8.23 19.60 3.68
CA ARG A 137 8.06 19.34 2.24
C ARG A 137 7.80 17.86 2.04
N GLY A 138 6.63 17.55 1.48
CA GLY A 138 6.25 16.19 1.16
C GLY A 138 7.13 15.65 0.03
N GLN A 139 8.11 14.82 0.36
CA GLN A 139 8.97 14.15 -0.63
C GLN A 139 8.16 13.09 -1.35
N LEU A 140 8.20 13.13 -2.69
CA LEU A 140 7.58 12.09 -3.50
C LEU A 140 8.39 10.79 -3.35
N VAL A 141 7.71 9.71 -2.96
CA VAL A 141 8.28 8.38 -2.78
C VAL A 141 7.39 7.33 -3.43
N LEU A 142 7.95 6.17 -3.76
CA LEU A 142 7.18 5.00 -4.18
C LEU A 142 6.97 4.08 -2.97
N LEU A 143 5.75 4.05 -2.44
CA LEU A 143 5.38 3.29 -1.26
C LEU A 143 4.96 1.87 -1.67
N SER A 144 5.67 0.85 -1.17
CA SER A 144 5.23 -0.55 -1.26
C SER A 144 3.97 -0.76 -0.42
N THR A 145 3.02 -1.53 -0.95
CA THR A 145 1.73 -1.82 -0.28
C THR A 145 1.72 -3.17 0.42
N ALA A 146 2.77 -3.97 0.28
CA ALA A 146 2.87 -5.28 0.91
C ALA A 146 2.87 -5.14 2.45
N GLY A 147 1.90 -5.75 3.11
CA GLY A 147 1.74 -5.70 4.57
C GLY A 147 1.13 -4.40 5.10
N GLU A 148 0.83 -3.44 4.23
CA GLU A 148 0.20 -2.17 4.61
C GLU A 148 -1.33 -2.31 4.69
N LYS A 149 -1.93 -1.60 5.64
CA LYS A 149 -3.39 -1.52 5.76
C LYS A 149 -3.96 -0.70 4.61
N PHE A 150 -5.18 -1.03 4.17
CA PHE A 150 -5.89 -0.24 3.17
C PHE A 150 -5.99 1.25 3.54
N SER A 151 -6.19 1.57 4.83
CA SER A 151 -6.23 2.95 5.30
C SER A 151 -4.94 3.73 5.03
N THR A 152 -3.79 3.07 5.19
CA THR A 152 -2.46 3.66 4.95
C THR A 152 -2.27 3.92 3.47
N VAL A 153 -2.55 2.92 2.62
CA VAL A 153 -2.39 3.06 1.17
C VAL A 153 -3.37 4.09 0.60
N ALA A 154 -4.61 4.10 1.09
CA ALA A 154 -5.58 5.13 0.71
C ALA A 154 -5.13 6.53 1.16
N ALA A 155 -4.52 6.67 2.34
CA ALA A 155 -3.94 7.94 2.79
C ALA A 155 -2.76 8.36 1.90
N ALA A 156 -1.90 7.42 1.52
CA ALA A 156 -0.78 7.64 0.62
C ALA A 156 -1.24 8.15 -0.76
N ILE A 157 -2.24 7.51 -1.37
CA ILE A 157 -2.83 7.97 -2.64
C ILE A 157 -3.46 9.38 -2.49
N ARG A 158 -4.12 9.65 -1.36
CA ARG A 158 -4.71 10.96 -1.06
C ARG A 158 -3.68 12.05 -0.81
N SER A 159 -2.49 11.70 -0.31
CA SER A 159 -1.40 12.65 -0.02
C SER A 159 -0.91 13.42 -1.27
N ASN A 160 -1.16 12.88 -2.47
CA ASN A 160 -1.00 13.60 -3.72
C ASN A 160 -2.13 14.63 -3.89
N THR A 161 -2.03 15.78 -3.22
CA THR A 161 -3.13 16.76 -3.12
C THR A 161 -3.42 17.53 -4.40
N CYS A 162 -2.47 17.59 -5.34
CA CYS A 162 -2.66 18.27 -6.62
C CYS A 162 -3.61 17.49 -7.55
N SER A 163 -4.60 18.19 -8.11
CA SER A 163 -5.59 17.63 -9.04
C SER A 163 -5.02 17.30 -10.41
N GLN A 164 -3.93 17.97 -10.81
CA GLN A 164 -3.28 17.80 -12.12
C GLN A 164 -2.07 16.86 -12.10
N CYS A 165 -1.61 16.44 -10.92
CA CYS A 165 -0.47 15.54 -10.81
C CYS A 165 -0.86 14.12 -11.18
N ASN A 166 0.11 13.42 -11.75
CA ASN A 166 -0.01 11.98 -11.90
C ASN A 166 0.20 11.32 -10.53
N VAL A 167 -0.57 10.27 -10.30
CA VAL A 167 -0.30 9.27 -9.28
C VAL A 167 0.16 8.03 -10.01
N HIS A 168 1.38 7.63 -9.74
CA HIS A 168 1.96 6.40 -10.26
C HIS A 168 1.51 5.23 -9.42
N LEU A 169 0.91 4.23 -10.06
CA LEU A 169 0.52 2.96 -9.47
C LEU A 169 1.35 1.85 -10.12
N VAL A 170 1.93 0.98 -9.30
CA VAL A 170 2.56 -0.25 -9.76
C VAL A 170 1.60 -1.38 -9.45
N LEU A 171 1.16 -2.08 -10.49
CA LEU A 171 0.22 -3.18 -10.37
C LEU A 171 0.83 -4.48 -10.85
N GLU A 172 0.30 -5.57 -10.33
CA GLU A 172 0.54 -6.93 -10.78
C GLU A 172 -0.76 -7.50 -11.35
N ARG A 173 -0.66 -8.10 -12.52
CA ARG A 173 -1.72 -8.94 -13.10
C ARG A 173 -1.36 -10.40 -12.86
N PRO A 174 -2.09 -11.12 -11.97
CA PRO A 174 -1.86 -12.55 -11.74
C PRO A 174 -2.08 -13.35 -13.01
N GLU A 175 -1.25 -14.36 -13.25
CA GLU A 175 -1.43 -15.30 -14.35
C GLU A 175 -2.80 -15.98 -14.24
N GLY A 176 -3.60 -15.96 -15.31
CA GLY A 176 -4.96 -16.53 -15.33
C GLY A 176 -6.09 -15.64 -14.82
N SER A 177 -5.82 -14.39 -14.43
CA SER A 177 -6.87 -13.41 -14.04
C SER A 177 -7.66 -12.82 -15.22
N VAL A 178 -7.17 -13.01 -16.46
CA VAL A 178 -7.90 -12.61 -17.66
C VAL A 178 -9.01 -13.61 -17.94
N LYS A 179 -10.23 -13.34 -17.49
CA LYS A 179 -11.40 -14.03 -18.03
C LYS A 179 -11.54 -13.64 -19.50
N PRO A 180 -11.53 -14.60 -20.45
CA PRO A 180 -11.86 -14.30 -21.83
C PRO A 180 -13.27 -13.69 -21.86
N ILE A 181 -13.38 -12.51 -22.47
CA ILE A 181 -14.66 -11.88 -22.74
C ILE A 181 -15.35 -12.81 -23.76
N SER A 182 -16.36 -13.54 -23.27
CA SER A 182 -17.22 -14.41 -24.10
C SER A 182 -18.40 -13.60 -24.59
#